data_AF-A0A1H0T824-F1
#
_entry.id   AF-A0A1H0T824-F1
#
_cell.length_a   1.000
_cell.length_b   1.000
_cell.length_c   1.000
_cell.angle_alpha   90.00
_cell.angle_beta   90.00
_cell.angle_gamma   90.00
#
_symmetry.space_group_name_H-M   'P 1'
#
loop_
_entity.id
_entity.type
_entity.pdbx_description
1 polymer ?
#
loop_
_entity_poly.entity_id
_entity_poly.type
_entity_poly.pdbx_seq_one_letter_code
_entity_poly.pdbx_strand_id
1 'polypeptide(L)'
;MSLFTAFLNTLLLSFFELIYLVGILVAVGMVIGVIERYSNRYLIKAFGPRGLYLTAWIGTPIHEIGHLIQCFIWGHRVTRVKLLQFGHPNGVLGYVEHQYNKNSIY
;
A
#
# COMPACT_ATOMS: atom_id res chain seq x y z
N MET A 1 -26.14 -29.29 21.59
CA MET A 1 -24.95 -28.74 20.89
C MET A 1 -23.91 -28.41 21.95
N SER A 2 -22.71 -29.00 21.95
CA SER A 2 -21.75 -28.80 23.05
C SER A 2 -21.02 -27.46 22.93
N LEU A 3 -20.65 -26.86 24.06
CA LEU A 3 -19.90 -25.58 24.10
C LEU A 3 -18.65 -25.60 23.20
N PHE A 4 -17.98 -26.75 23.14
CA PHE A 4 -16.81 -27.00 22.30
C PHE A 4 -17.11 -26.86 20.80
N THR A 5 -18.22 -27.44 20.32
CA THR A 5 -18.62 -27.31 18.91
C THR A 5 -19.01 -25.87 18.54
N ALA A 6 -19.63 -25.13 19.46
CA ALA A 6 -19.95 -23.72 19.25
C ALA A 6 -18.67 -22.88 19.13
N PHE A 7 -17.71 -23.09 20.04
CA PHE A 7 -16.42 -22.41 20.01
C PHE A 7 -15.66 -22.63 18.69
N LEU A 8 -15.53 -23.89 18.23
CA LEU A 8 -14.85 -24.21 16.98
C LEU A 8 -15.53 -23.56 15.76
N ASN A 9 -16.87 -23.58 15.73
CA ASN A 9 -17.62 -22.96 14.64
C ASN A 9 -17.41 -21.44 14.61
N THR A 10 -17.42 -20.77 15.76
CA THR A 10 -17.14 -19.33 15.83
C THR A 10 -15.72 -19.03 15.34
N LEU A 11 -14.72 -19.79 15.77
CA LEU A 11 -13.33 -19.60 15.34
C LEU A 11 -13.18 -19.76 13.82
N LEU A 12 -13.78 -20.81 13.24
CA LEU A 12 -13.77 -21.03 11.79
C LEU A 12 -14.47 -19.90 11.02
N LEU A 13 -15.64 -19.46 11.49
CA LEU A 13 -16.37 -18.35 10.86
C LEU A 13 -15.53 -17.06 10.88
N SER A 14 -14.97 -16.68 12.03
CA SER A 14 -14.11 -15.49 12.14
C SER A 14 -12.87 -15.59 11.26
N PHE A 15 -12.29 -16.78 11.10
CA PHE A 15 -11.16 -17.00 10.20
C PHE A 15 -11.54 -16.78 8.73
N PHE A 16 -12.68 -17.31 8.29
CA PHE A 16 -13.17 -17.08 6.92
C PHE A 16 -13.58 -15.63 6.69
N GLU A 17 -14.18 -14.96 7.67
CA GLU A 17 -14.49 -13.53 7.60
C GLU A 17 -13.22 -12.69 7.46
N LEU A 18 -12.16 -13.01 8.22
CA LEU A 18 -10.86 -12.35 8.08
C LEU A 18 -10.30 -12.51 6.67
N ILE A 19 -10.28 -13.75 6.15
CA ILE A 19 -9.80 -14.02 4.78
C ILE A 19 -10.67 -13.29 3.76
N TYR A 20 -11.98 -13.28 3.94
CA TYR A 20 -12.90 -12.62 3.02
C TYR A 20 -12.65 -11.11 2.98
N LEU A 21 -12.59 -10.46 4.15
CA LEU A 21 -12.39 -9.02 4.28
C LEU A 21 -11.01 -8.56 3.84
N VAL A 22 -9.94 -9.23 4.30
CA VAL A 22 -8.56 -8.85 3.94
C VAL A 22 -8.26 -9.29 2.51
N GLY A 23 -8.70 -10.49 2.14
CA GLY A 23 -8.44 -11.08 0.83
C GLY A 23 -9.06 -10.28 -0.31
N ILE A 24 -10.28 -9.76 -0.15
CA ILE A 24 -10.90 -8.91 -1.19
C ILE A 24 -10.13 -7.60 -1.37
N LEU A 25 -9.69 -6.96 -0.27
CA LEU A 25 -8.90 -5.73 -0.32
C LEU A 25 -7.56 -5.95 -1.03
N VAL A 26 -6.87 -7.04 -0.70
CA VAL A 26 -5.61 -7.43 -1.35
C VAL A 26 -5.82 -7.74 -2.82
N ALA A 27 -6.86 -8.51 -3.17
CA ALA A 27 -7.16 -8.86 -4.55
C ALA A 27 -7.47 -7.61 -5.40
N VAL A 28 -8.29 -6.69 -4.88
CA VAL A 28 -8.58 -5.41 -5.54
C VAL A 28 -7.31 -4.59 -5.71
N GLY A 29 -6.46 -4.49 -4.68
CA GLY A 29 -5.17 -3.81 -4.76
C GLY A 29 -4.25 -4.39 -5.85
N MET A 30 -4.20 -5.73 -5.97
CA MET A 30 -3.46 -6.39 -7.04
C MET A 30 -4.00 -6.05 -8.43
N VAL A 31 -5.32 -6.05 -8.61
CA VAL A 31 -5.98 -5.68 -9.88
C VAL A 31 -5.66 -4.23 -10.24
N ILE A 32 -5.77 -3.30 -9.28
CA ILE A 32 -5.39 -1.90 -9.47
C ILE A 32 -3.92 -1.80 -9.88
N GLY A 33 -3.01 -2.53 -9.24
CA GLY A 33 -1.58 -2.54 -9.59
C GLY A 33 -1.30 -3.08 -10.99
N VAL A 34 -2.09 -4.05 -11.47
CA VAL A 34 -2.01 -4.50 -12.88
C VAL A 34 -2.45 -3.37 -13.82
N ILE A 35 -3.60 -2.75 -13.55
CA ILE A 35 -4.15 -1.66 -14.37
C ILE A 35 -3.19 -0.47 -14.40
N GLU A 36 -2.61 -0.11 -13.25
CA GLU A 36 -1.62 0.96 -13.12
C GLU A 36 -0.42 0.73 -14.05
N ARG A 37 0.13 -0.49 -14.08
CA ARG A 37 1.26 -0.83 -14.97
C ARG A 37 0.91 -0.61 -16.44
N TYR A 38 -0.27 -1.02 -16.88
CA TYR A 38 -0.72 -0.80 -18.26
C TYR A 38 -0.99 0.68 -18.53
N SER A 39 -1.68 1.37 -17.62
CA SER A 39 -1.98 2.80 -17.71
C SER A 39 -0.70 3.63 -17.85
N ASN A 40 0.29 3.38 -16.99
CA ASN A 40 1.59 4.07 -17.04
C ASN A 40 2.32 3.80 -18.36
N ARG A 41 2.30 2.55 -18.86
CA ARG A 41 2.90 2.21 -20.17
C ARG A 41 2.22 2.96 -21.31
N TYR A 42 0.89 3.05 -21.33
CA TYR A 42 0.17 3.76 -22.37
C TYR A 42 0.36 5.28 -22.28
N LEU A 43 0.35 5.85 -21.07
CA LEU A 43 0.62 7.26 -20.83
C LEU A 43 2.01 7.66 -21.31
N ILE A 44 3.03 6.87 -20.97
CA ILE A 44 4.40 7.13 -21.43
C ILE A 44 4.50 6.98 -22.95
N LYS A 45 3.82 6.01 -23.56
CA LYS A 45 3.83 5.82 -25.01
C LYS A 45 3.16 6.98 -25.76
N ALA A 46 2.08 7.54 -25.22
CA ALA A 46 1.30 8.61 -25.86
C ALA A 46 1.89 10.01 -25.61
N PHE A 47 2.32 10.30 -24.39
CA PHE A 47 2.69 11.64 -23.93
C PHE A 47 4.13 11.75 -23.44
N GLY A 48 4.92 10.68 -23.56
CA GLY A 48 6.25 10.59 -22.96
C GLY A 48 6.20 10.55 -21.42
N PRO A 49 7.36 10.64 -20.76
CA PRO A 49 7.44 10.63 -19.29
C PRO A 49 6.67 11.76 -18.60
N ARG A 50 6.42 12.88 -19.31
CA ARG A 50 5.66 14.02 -18.79
C ARG A 50 4.19 13.68 -18.52
N GLY A 51 3.60 12.79 -19.31
CA GLY A 51 2.23 12.32 -19.09
C GLY A 51 2.05 11.59 -17.77
N LEU A 52 3.05 10.81 -17.35
CA LEU A 52 3.08 10.14 -16.06
C LEU A 52 3.13 11.14 -14.90
N TYR A 53 3.86 12.25 -15.05
CA TYR A 53 4.00 13.24 -13.97
C TYR A 53 2.69 13.95 -13.61
N LEU A 54 1.75 14.04 -14.57
CA LEU A 54 0.43 14.62 -14.33
C LEU A 54 -0.43 13.79 -13.37
N THR A 55 -0.28 12.46 -13.38
CA THR A 55 -0.98 11.60 -12.41
C THR A 55 -0.16 11.42 -11.15
N ALA A 56 1.17 11.36 -11.27
CA ALA A 56 2.09 11.19 -10.16
C ALA A 56 2.05 12.35 -9.15
N TRP A 57 1.87 13.60 -9.59
CA TRP A 57 1.89 14.74 -8.66
C TRP A 57 0.74 14.75 -7.64
N ILE A 58 -0.35 14.02 -7.92
CA ILE A 58 -1.46 13.82 -6.98
C ILE A 58 -1.29 12.46 -6.30
N GLY A 59 -1.15 11.39 -7.08
CA GLY A 59 -1.17 10.02 -6.57
C GLY A 59 0.00 9.71 -5.64
N THR A 60 1.22 10.11 -6.02
CA THR A 60 2.42 9.77 -5.25
C THR A 60 2.47 10.49 -3.90
N PRO A 61 2.22 11.81 -3.79
CA PRO A 61 2.16 12.45 -2.48
C PRO A 61 1.12 11.85 -1.55
N ILE A 62 -0.08 11.53 -2.05
CA ILE A 62 -1.13 10.89 -1.24
C ILE A 62 -0.68 9.52 -0.74
N HIS A 63 -0.06 8.71 -1.62
CA HIS A 63 0.49 7.40 -1.26
C HIS A 63 1.56 7.50 -0.16
N GLU A 64 2.55 8.38 -0.33
CA GLU A 64 3.63 8.56 0.63
C GLU A 64 3.15 9.18 1.96
N ILE A 65 2.17 10.09 1.94
CA ILE A 65 1.52 10.59 3.17
C ILE A 65 0.82 9.44 3.90
N GLY A 66 0.19 8.51 3.18
CA GLY A 66 -0.36 7.29 3.75
C GLY A 66 0.71 6.51 4.53
N HIS A 67 1.89 6.30 3.93
CA HIS A 67 3.02 5.65 4.62
C HIS A 67 3.49 6.42 5.84
N LEU A 68 3.54 7.75 5.79
CA LEU A 68 3.87 8.57 6.95
C LEU A 68 2.87 8.38 8.09
N ILE A 69 1.58 8.44 7.78
CA ILE A 69 0.51 8.24 8.76
C ILE A 69 0.65 6.86 9.41
N GLN A 70 0.89 5.81 8.61
CA GLN A 70 1.14 4.47 9.15
C GLN A 70 2.39 4.45 10.04
N CYS A 71 3.50 5.08 9.63
CA CYS A 71 4.69 5.15 10.46
C CYS A 71 4.42 5.81 11.82
N PHE A 72 3.62 6.88 11.86
CA PHE A 72 3.25 7.53 13.11
C PHE A 72 2.36 6.66 14.00
N ILE A 73 1.34 6.00 13.41
CA ILE A 73 0.42 5.11 14.15
C ILE A 73 1.19 3.94 14.79
N TRP A 74 2.14 3.37 14.06
CA TRP A 74 2.91 2.18 14.49
C TRP A 74 4.24 2.54 15.15
N GLY A 75 4.49 3.82 15.47
CA GLY A 75 5.71 4.24 16.17
C GLY A 75 7.02 4.01 15.41
N HIS A 76 6.97 3.90 14.09
CA HIS A 76 8.18 3.82 13.26
C HIS A 76 8.90 5.16 13.20
N ARG A 77 10.23 5.14 13.30
CA ARG A 77 11.06 6.33 13.13
C ARG A 77 11.28 6.62 11.65
N VAL A 78 10.67 7.67 11.14
CA VAL A 78 10.88 8.16 9.77
C VAL A 78 12.26 8.83 9.67
N THR A 79 13.07 8.44 8.70
CA THR A 79 14.43 8.95 8.49
C THR A 79 14.52 9.91 7.31
N ARG A 80 13.83 9.59 6.20
CA ARG A 80 13.79 10.44 5.00
C ARG A 80 12.43 10.36 4.33
N VAL A 81 12.01 11.48 3.75
CA VAL A 81 10.72 11.59 3.09
C VAL A 81 10.89 12.35 1.80
N LYS A 82 10.29 11.84 0.72
CA LYS A 82 10.15 12.56 -0.53
C LYS A 82 8.82 12.21 -1.16
N LEU A 83 7.87 13.15 -1.05
CA LEU A 83 6.50 12.94 -1.53
C LEU A 83 6.41 12.83 -3.05
N LEU A 84 7.33 13.48 -3.77
CA LEU A 84 7.42 13.42 -5.22
C LEU A 84 8.84 13.73 -5.70
N GLN A 85 9.30 13.00 -6.71
CA GLN A 85 10.53 13.26 -7.44
C GLN A 85 10.40 12.82 -8.89
N PHE A 86 11.16 13.46 -9.77
CA PHE A 86 11.14 13.20 -11.20
C PHE A 86 12.51 12.77 -11.71
N GLY A 87 12.54 11.95 -12.76
CA GLY A 87 13.79 11.57 -13.44
C GLY A 87 14.71 10.64 -12.65
N HIS A 88 14.23 9.97 -11.60
CA HIS A 88 15.05 9.00 -10.87
C HIS A 88 15.35 7.78 -11.78
N PRO A 89 16.61 7.30 -11.87
CA PRO A 89 16.99 6.20 -12.78
C PRO A 89 16.15 4.93 -12.63
N ASN A 90 15.77 4.61 -11.40
CA ASN A 90 14.95 3.43 -11.08
C ASN A 90 13.43 3.65 -11.22
N GLY A 91 12.98 4.81 -11.71
CA GLY A 91 11.56 5.14 -11.86
C GLY A 91 10.81 5.42 -10.55
N VAL A 92 11.53 5.56 -9.42
CA VAL A 92 10.93 5.87 -8.11
C VAL A 92 10.40 7.30 -8.12
N LEU A 93 9.09 7.46 -7.93
CA LEU A 93 8.40 8.75 -7.94
C LEU A 93 8.29 9.38 -6.54
N GLY A 94 8.44 8.62 -5.47
CA GLY A 94 8.35 9.08 -4.08
C GLY A 94 8.84 7.99 -3.14
N TYR A 95 9.10 8.34 -1.88
CA TYR A 95 9.45 7.37 -0.84
C TYR A 95 9.28 7.93 0.58
N VAL A 96 9.01 7.02 1.51
CA VAL A 96 9.16 7.20 2.96
C VAL A 96 10.13 6.14 3.47
N GLU A 97 11.31 6.57 3.90
CA GLU A 97 12.23 5.69 4.60
C GLU A 97 11.96 5.75 6.09
N HIS A 98 11.85 4.58 6.71
CA HIS A 98 11.57 4.44 8.12
C HIS A 98 12.35 3.26 8.71
N GLN A 99 12.49 3.28 10.03
CA GLN A 99 13.11 2.24 10.82
C GLN A 99 12.15 1.82 11.94
N TYR A 100 11.94 0.53 12.08
CA TYR A 100 11.16 -0.01 13.21
C TYR A 100 12.07 -0.18 14.43
N ASN A 101 11.50 -0.06 15.62
CA ASN A 101 12.21 -0.31 16.87
C ASN A 101 11.99 -1.78 17.27
N LYS A 102 13.06 -2.59 17.27
CA LYS A 102 12.98 -4.01 17.66
C LYS A 102 12.48 -4.24 19.09
N ASN A 103 12.62 -3.24 19.96
CA ASN A 103 12.18 -3.29 21.36
C ASN A 103 10.78 -2.68 21.55
N SER A 104 10.15 -2.19 20.48
CA SER A 104 8.77 -1.74 20.48
C SER A 104 7.83 -2.94 20.36
N ILE A 105 6.66 -2.82 20.98
CA ILE A 105 5.55 -3.77 20.79
C ILE A 105 4.90 -3.65 19.40
N TYR A 106 5.21 -2.55 18.71
CA TYR A 106 4.90 -2.28 17.31
C TYR A 106 6.14 -2.43 16.44
#